data_AF-A0A3S6K1B3-F1
#
_entry.id   AF-A0A3S6K1B3-F1
#
_cell.length_a   1.000
_cell.length_b   1.000
_cell.length_c   1.000
_cell.angle_alpha   90.00
_cell.angle_beta   90.00
_cell.angle_gamma   90.00
#
_symmetry.space_group_name_H-M   'P 1'
#
loop_
_entity.id
_entity.type
_entity.pdbx_description
1 polymer ?
#
loop_
_entity_poly.entity_id
_entity_poly.type
_entity_poly.pdbx_seq_one_letter_code
_entity_poly.pdbx_strand_id
1 'polypeptide(L)'
;MVIEKYYNVKEALTYIKKYPSGREAIEPYMDLSEKQIRDILKKDVLGYYKGLPIGEHIKEDYENFDGEIVVDSLFVFPKYGDNPKIFSSWDSIYKKESSKTKMLQRQGIKTENEQIREEYKKSGKPAYLMNEDYLFSLKLEVERRQLPIKFVDIPLHTVATIKALVTEKELLAHFEEIISRLLEEFQNNLQKDAKDYQKTCIEQSNRLDELLCDVSGRNDILNSVAPEILTDEYLTKLREMNDFCDMLRKQMVEVQLNIKDEVGQLRKKYNDKKDFKKISSKLYDFEKYQLSKYKSKLIEHNRMRIETEFNYQQYLINEYQKIEDTYWQNSFINNLKDNFGIKENR
;
A
#
# COMPACT_ATOMS: atom_id res chain seq x y z
N MET A 1 -5.56 7.22 -35.67
CA MET A 1 -6.38 7.07 -34.44
C MET A 1 -5.69 6.01 -33.60
N VAL A 2 -5.06 6.38 -32.48
CA VAL A 2 -4.41 5.42 -31.58
C VAL A 2 -5.49 4.92 -30.63
N ILE A 3 -5.81 3.63 -30.70
CA ILE A 3 -6.78 3.00 -29.80
C ILE A 3 -6.12 2.90 -28.41
N GLU A 4 -6.76 3.50 -27.40
CA GLU A 4 -6.32 3.43 -26.00
C GLU A 4 -6.28 1.95 -25.55
N LYS A 5 -5.13 1.49 -25.02
CA LYS A 5 -4.95 0.11 -24.57
C LYS A 5 -5.63 -0.12 -23.22
N TYR A 6 -6.38 -1.21 -23.11
CA TYR A 6 -6.98 -1.68 -21.86
C TYR A 6 -6.28 -2.94 -21.36
N TYR A 7 -6.24 -3.09 -20.05
CA TYR A 7 -5.60 -4.18 -19.33
C TYR A 7 -6.66 -4.97 -18.56
N ASN A 8 -6.67 -6.29 -18.73
CA ASN A 8 -7.45 -7.17 -17.86
C ASN A 8 -6.72 -7.42 -16.54
N VAL A 9 -7.37 -8.08 -15.57
CA VAL A 9 -6.80 -8.32 -14.24
C VAL A 9 -5.48 -9.10 -14.27
N LYS A 10 -5.30 -10.04 -15.20
CA LYS A 10 -4.05 -10.82 -15.31
C LYS A 10 -2.91 -9.94 -15.80
N GLU A 11 -3.16 -9.14 -16.83
CA GLU A 11 -2.17 -8.18 -17.34
C GLU A 11 -1.84 -7.11 -16.31
N ALA A 12 -2.85 -6.64 -15.58
CA ALA A 12 -2.68 -5.72 -14.46
C ALA A 12 -1.79 -6.32 -13.37
N LEU A 13 -2.02 -7.57 -12.98
CA LEU A 13 -1.19 -8.27 -12.01
C LEU A 13 0.27 -8.36 -12.48
N THR A 14 0.49 -8.69 -13.76
CA THR A 14 1.85 -8.71 -14.34
C THR A 14 2.49 -7.33 -14.31
N TYR A 15 1.76 -6.28 -14.67
CA TYR A 15 2.26 -4.90 -14.63
C TYR A 15 2.63 -4.44 -13.22
N ILE A 16 1.74 -4.69 -12.24
CA ILE A 16 1.93 -4.29 -10.85
C ILE A 16 3.17 -4.98 -10.25
N LYS A 17 3.41 -6.25 -10.59
CA LYS A 17 4.59 -7.00 -10.13
C LYS A 17 5.91 -6.55 -10.76
N LYS A 18 5.90 -5.73 -11.82
CA LYS A 18 7.13 -5.19 -12.40
C LYS A 18 7.70 -4.12 -11.49
N TYR A 19 8.97 -4.29 -11.14
CA TYR A 19 9.74 -3.25 -10.46
C TYR A 19 9.68 -1.94 -11.24
N PRO A 20 9.56 -0.79 -10.56
CA PRO A 20 9.64 0.53 -11.20
C PRO A 20 10.91 0.68 -12.07
N SER A 21 12.03 0.14 -11.61
CA SER A 21 13.35 0.19 -12.28
C SER A 21 13.52 -0.75 -13.48
N GLY A 22 12.49 -1.55 -13.84
CA GLY A 22 12.56 -2.47 -14.97
C GLY A 22 13.53 -3.66 -14.81
N ARG A 23 14.09 -3.89 -13.61
CA ARG A 23 15.01 -5.00 -13.34
C ARG A 23 14.34 -6.36 -13.59
N GLU A 24 15.03 -7.25 -14.32
CA GLU A 24 14.64 -8.65 -14.54
C GLU A 24 14.88 -9.48 -13.27
N ALA A 25 14.04 -9.26 -12.26
CA ALA A 25 13.85 -10.04 -11.02
C ALA A 25 15.08 -10.33 -10.13
N ILE A 26 14.90 -10.17 -8.82
CA ILE A 26 15.62 -11.01 -7.84
C ILE A 26 14.63 -11.74 -6.92
N GLU A 27 13.49 -11.15 -6.54
CA GLU A 27 12.37 -11.82 -5.85
C GLU A 27 11.06 -11.03 -6.14
N PRO A 28 9.85 -11.60 -6.00
CA PRO A 28 8.62 -10.81 -6.10
C PRO A 28 8.56 -9.81 -4.92
N TYR A 29 8.69 -8.50 -5.19
CA TYR A 29 8.57 -7.49 -4.13
C TYR A 29 7.13 -7.28 -3.63
N MET A 30 6.14 -7.83 -4.34
CA MET A 30 4.74 -7.84 -3.97
C MET A 30 4.13 -9.24 -4.07
N ASP A 31 3.51 -9.68 -2.98
CA ASP A 31 2.76 -10.94 -2.91
C ASP A 31 1.26 -10.66 -3.04
N LEU A 32 0.79 -10.50 -4.27
CA LEU A 32 -0.64 -10.46 -4.61
C LEU A 32 -1.08 -11.64 -5.46
N SER A 33 -2.27 -12.11 -5.10
CA SER A 33 -3.15 -12.94 -5.91
C SER A 33 -4.10 -12.08 -6.76
N GLU A 34 -4.56 -12.68 -7.86
CA GLU A 34 -5.63 -12.11 -8.70
C GLU A 34 -6.90 -11.79 -7.88
N LYS A 35 -7.21 -12.64 -6.88
CA LYS A 35 -8.37 -12.45 -5.99
C LYS A 35 -8.27 -11.16 -5.18
N GLN A 36 -7.09 -10.84 -4.64
CA GLN A 36 -6.87 -9.60 -3.90
C GLN A 36 -7.06 -8.37 -4.79
N ILE A 37 -6.52 -8.38 -6.01
CA ILE A 37 -6.74 -7.29 -6.96
C ILE A 37 -8.24 -7.12 -7.27
N ARG A 38 -8.96 -8.22 -7.55
CA ARG A 38 -10.40 -8.16 -7.83
C ARG A 38 -11.20 -7.59 -6.67
N ASP A 39 -10.81 -7.86 -5.42
CA ASP A 39 -11.48 -7.29 -4.24
C ASP A 39 -11.21 -5.79 -4.08
N ILE A 40 -9.98 -5.33 -4.36
CA ILE A 40 -9.63 -3.90 -4.38
C ILE A 40 -10.50 -3.17 -5.41
N LEU A 41 -10.56 -3.70 -6.64
CA LEU A 41 -11.35 -3.14 -7.73
C LEU A 41 -12.86 -3.13 -7.42
N LYS A 42 -13.37 -4.22 -6.84
CA LYS A 42 -14.77 -4.33 -6.42
C LYS A 42 -15.15 -3.20 -5.45
N LYS A 43 -14.35 -3.03 -4.40
CA LYS A 43 -14.58 -2.03 -3.34
C LYS A 43 -14.50 -0.61 -3.87
N ASP A 44 -13.55 -0.37 -4.77
CA ASP A 44 -13.38 0.94 -5.41
C ASP A 44 -14.55 1.30 -6.33
N VAL A 45 -14.93 0.40 -7.24
CA VAL A 45 -16.03 0.61 -8.20
C VAL A 45 -17.36 0.80 -7.48
N LEU A 46 -17.68 -0.06 -6.50
CA LEU A 46 -18.92 0.05 -5.72
C LEU A 46 -18.94 1.33 -4.88
N GLY A 47 -17.83 1.66 -4.23
CA GLY A 47 -17.70 2.89 -3.45
C GLY A 47 -17.89 4.13 -4.32
N TYR A 48 -17.33 4.13 -5.53
CA TYR A 48 -17.52 5.20 -6.50
C TYR A 48 -18.99 5.36 -6.90
N TYR A 49 -19.70 4.26 -7.20
CA TYR A 49 -21.12 4.31 -7.54
C TYR A 49 -22.01 4.82 -6.41
N LYS A 50 -21.61 4.60 -5.16
CA LYS A 50 -22.28 5.13 -3.97
C LYS A 50 -21.89 6.57 -3.63
N GLY A 51 -20.95 7.17 -4.35
CA GLY A 51 -20.49 8.53 -4.09
C GLY A 51 -19.70 8.67 -2.79
N LEU A 52 -19.00 7.62 -2.37
CA LEU A 52 -18.18 7.66 -1.16
C LEU A 52 -16.97 8.59 -1.34
N PRO A 53 -16.54 9.30 -0.26
CA PRO A 53 -15.32 10.09 -0.29
C PRO A 53 -14.09 9.23 -0.57
N ILE A 54 -13.13 9.81 -1.30
CA ILE A 54 -11.84 9.18 -1.59
C ILE A 54 -11.03 9.07 -0.30
N GLY A 55 -10.39 7.91 -0.08
CA GLY A 55 -9.45 7.71 1.03
C GLY A 55 -10.09 7.26 2.35
N GLU A 56 -11.40 7.06 2.40
CA GLU A 56 -12.10 6.62 3.61
C GLU A 56 -12.67 5.20 3.49
N HIS A 57 -12.60 4.45 4.59
CA HIS A 57 -13.24 3.14 4.71
C HIS A 57 -14.64 3.32 5.31
N ILE A 58 -15.67 2.99 4.53
CA ILE A 58 -17.06 3.19 4.95
C ILE A 58 -17.81 1.86 4.79
N LYS A 59 -18.54 1.47 5.84
CA LYS A 59 -19.43 0.31 5.80
C LYS A 59 -20.70 0.67 5.05
N GLU A 60 -20.99 -0.07 3.99
CA GLU A 60 -22.12 0.18 3.09
C GLU A 60 -22.74 -1.13 2.63
N ASP A 61 -24.05 -1.09 2.36
CA ASP A 61 -24.82 -2.21 1.81
C ASP A 61 -24.95 -2.09 0.29
N TYR A 62 -24.79 -3.17 -0.47
CA TYR A 62 -24.98 -3.17 -1.92
C TYR A 62 -25.65 -4.45 -2.40
N GLU A 63 -26.41 -4.35 -3.47
CA GLU A 63 -26.99 -5.48 -4.19
C GLU A 63 -25.92 -6.19 -5.03
N ASN A 64 -25.76 -7.49 -4.82
CA ASN A 64 -24.85 -8.34 -5.58
C ASN A 64 -25.47 -8.81 -6.92
N PHE A 65 -24.73 -9.60 -7.71
CA PHE A 65 -25.23 -10.10 -9.00
C PHE A 65 -26.40 -11.09 -8.90
N ASP A 66 -26.66 -11.63 -7.71
CA ASP A 66 -27.77 -12.54 -7.41
C ASP A 66 -29.00 -11.80 -6.83
N GLY A 67 -28.93 -10.47 -6.69
CA GLY A 67 -30.00 -9.63 -6.13
C GLY A 67 -30.03 -9.57 -4.60
N GLU A 68 -29.01 -10.10 -3.91
CA GLU A 68 -28.93 -10.09 -2.45
C GLU A 68 -28.22 -8.84 -1.93
N ILE A 69 -28.69 -8.30 -0.82
CA ILE A 69 -28.07 -7.17 -0.13
C ILE A 69 -26.92 -7.67 0.77
N VAL A 70 -25.72 -7.17 0.50
CA VAL A 70 -24.49 -7.51 1.22
C VAL A 70 -23.91 -6.25 1.87
N VAL A 71 -23.49 -6.35 3.13
CA VAL A 71 -22.77 -5.27 3.83
C VAL A 71 -21.27 -5.54 3.77
N ASP A 72 -20.49 -4.58 3.25
CA ASP A 72 -19.02 -4.66 3.16
C ASP A 72 -18.39 -3.30 3.52
N SER A 73 -17.09 -3.30 3.84
CA SER A 73 -16.31 -2.09 3.99
C SER A 73 -15.74 -1.68 2.63
N LEU A 74 -16.33 -0.65 2.04
CA LEU A 74 -15.94 -0.09 0.75
C LEU A 74 -14.84 0.96 0.93
N PHE A 75 -14.05 1.18 -0.13
CA PHE A 75 -12.94 2.13 -0.13
C PHE A 75 -12.67 2.61 -1.55
N VAL A 76 -12.72 3.92 -1.78
CA VAL A 76 -12.38 4.54 -3.07
C VAL A 76 -10.96 5.09 -2.98
N PHE A 77 -10.05 4.56 -3.79
CA PHE A 77 -8.66 5.03 -3.80
C PHE A 77 -8.48 6.23 -4.75
N PRO A 78 -7.52 7.14 -4.48
CA PRO A 78 -7.22 8.25 -5.38
C PRO A 78 -6.89 7.76 -6.79
N LYS A 79 -7.44 8.43 -7.81
CA LYS A 79 -7.13 8.15 -9.21
C LYS A 79 -6.17 9.22 -9.72
N TYR A 80 -5.13 8.75 -10.38
CA TYR A 80 -4.08 9.50 -11.05
C TYR A 80 -4.19 9.15 -12.53
N GLY A 81 -4.13 10.16 -13.40
CA GLY A 81 -4.47 9.97 -14.81
C GLY A 81 -5.10 11.20 -15.41
N ASP A 82 -4.92 11.41 -16.72
CA ASP A 82 -5.68 12.43 -17.42
C ASP A 82 -7.14 11.97 -17.59
N ASN A 83 -7.37 10.65 -17.64
CA ASN A 83 -8.69 10.06 -17.81
C ASN A 83 -8.74 8.61 -17.29
N PRO A 84 -8.62 8.37 -15.98
CA PRO A 84 -8.66 7.02 -15.41
C PRO A 84 -10.02 6.37 -15.69
N LYS A 85 -10.01 5.26 -16.43
CA LYS A 85 -11.22 4.52 -16.83
C LYS A 85 -11.13 3.07 -16.41
N ILE A 86 -12.25 2.59 -15.89
CA ILE A 86 -12.50 1.18 -15.68
C ILE A 86 -13.85 0.81 -16.26
N PHE A 87 -13.88 -0.33 -16.96
CA PHE A 87 -15.09 -1.05 -17.29
C PHE A 87 -15.26 -2.17 -16.27
N SER A 88 -16.41 -2.20 -15.60
CA SER A 88 -16.71 -3.18 -14.57
C SER A 88 -18.03 -3.89 -14.85
N SER A 89 -18.21 -5.05 -14.21
CA SER A 89 -19.43 -5.85 -14.37
C SER A 89 -20.53 -5.27 -13.53
N TRP A 90 -20.16 -4.57 -12.47
CA TRP A 90 -21.04 -3.75 -11.65
C TRP A 90 -21.71 -2.62 -12.45
N ASP A 91 -21.17 -2.25 -13.62
CA ASP A 91 -21.80 -1.27 -14.51
C ASP A 91 -23.22 -1.70 -14.92
N SER A 92 -23.51 -3.01 -15.03
CA SER A 92 -24.85 -3.49 -15.40
C SER A 92 -25.91 -3.25 -14.33
N ILE A 93 -25.49 -3.11 -13.07
CA ILE A 93 -26.38 -2.88 -11.92
C ILE A 93 -26.43 -1.38 -11.59
N TYR A 94 -25.28 -0.70 -11.55
CA TYR A 94 -25.17 0.63 -10.96
C TYR A 94 -24.97 1.77 -11.96
N LYS A 95 -24.58 1.50 -13.21
CA LYS A 95 -24.34 2.55 -14.21
C LYS A 95 -25.58 2.80 -15.06
N LYS A 96 -26.18 3.98 -14.91
CA LYS A 96 -27.28 4.41 -15.78
C LYS A 96 -26.76 4.64 -17.20
N GLU A 97 -27.19 3.83 -18.17
CA GLU A 97 -26.85 4.04 -19.58
C GLU A 97 -27.37 5.39 -20.09
N SER A 98 -26.51 6.15 -20.78
CA SER A 98 -26.89 7.44 -21.35
C SER A 98 -27.92 7.29 -22.49
N SER A 99 -28.79 8.28 -22.64
CA SER A 99 -29.80 8.34 -23.71
C SER A 99 -29.18 8.22 -25.11
N LYS A 100 -27.98 8.79 -25.29
CA LYS A 100 -27.21 8.76 -26.53
C LYS A 100 -26.68 7.35 -26.85
N THR A 101 -26.20 6.63 -25.84
CA THR A 101 -25.77 5.23 -25.98
C THR A 101 -26.93 4.32 -26.35
N LYS A 102 -28.10 4.52 -25.73
CA LYS A 102 -29.33 3.80 -26.07
C LYS A 102 -29.80 4.09 -27.50
N MET A 103 -29.64 5.33 -27.99
CA MET A 103 -29.95 5.68 -29.39
C MET A 103 -28.99 5.05 -30.38
N LEU A 104 -27.68 5.09 -30.13
CA LEU A 104 -26.66 4.53 -31.04
C LEU A 104 -26.79 3.01 -31.18
N GLN A 105 -27.07 2.30 -30.07
CA GLN A 105 -27.34 0.85 -30.09
C GLN A 105 -28.61 0.51 -30.90
N ARG A 106 -29.68 1.33 -30.78
CA ARG A 106 -30.90 1.17 -31.60
C ARG A 106 -30.66 1.37 -33.10
N GLN A 107 -29.59 2.09 -33.47
CA GLN A 107 -29.20 2.33 -34.86
C GLN A 107 -28.20 1.29 -35.40
N GLY A 108 -27.83 0.28 -34.60
CA GLY A 108 -26.88 -0.77 -35.03
C GLY A 108 -25.45 -0.29 -35.23
N ILE A 109 -25.11 0.91 -34.75
CA ILE A 109 -23.76 1.48 -34.85
C ILE A 109 -22.93 0.96 -33.68
N LYS A 110 -21.91 0.16 -34.00
CA LYS A 110 -20.97 -0.34 -33.00
C LYS A 110 -20.14 0.81 -32.44
N THR A 111 -20.36 1.15 -31.18
CA THR A 111 -19.56 2.18 -30.49
C THR A 111 -18.17 1.65 -30.14
N GLU A 112 -17.20 2.54 -29.88
CA GLU A 112 -15.86 2.17 -29.35
C GLU A 112 -15.98 1.29 -28.08
N ASN A 113 -17.02 1.53 -27.28
CA ASN A 113 -17.40 0.72 -26.12
C ASN A 113 -17.83 -0.72 -26.46
N GLU A 114 -18.29 -1.01 -27.68
CA GLU A 114 -18.66 -2.37 -28.09
C GLU A 114 -17.44 -3.25 -28.39
N GLN A 115 -16.36 -2.69 -28.94
CA GLN A 115 -15.10 -3.42 -29.11
C GLN A 115 -14.47 -3.76 -27.75
N ILE A 116 -14.50 -2.81 -26.82
CA ILE A 116 -14.10 -3.01 -25.43
C ILE A 116 -15.01 -4.05 -24.73
N ARG A 117 -16.33 -4.05 -25.01
CA ARG A 117 -17.28 -5.07 -24.51
C ARG A 117 -17.02 -6.48 -25.07
N GLU A 118 -16.45 -6.63 -26.26
CA GLU A 118 -16.06 -7.95 -26.79
C GLU A 118 -14.79 -8.49 -26.13
N GLU A 119 -13.82 -7.64 -25.80
CA GLU A 119 -12.68 -8.01 -24.93
C GLU A 119 -13.14 -8.30 -23.49
N TYR A 120 -14.14 -7.56 -23.02
CA TYR A 120 -14.76 -7.71 -21.71
C TYR A 120 -15.41 -9.09 -21.49
N LYS A 121 -15.95 -9.71 -22.55
CA LYS A 121 -16.49 -11.08 -22.50
C LYS A 121 -15.41 -12.15 -22.21
N LYS A 122 -14.12 -11.83 -22.36
CA LYS A 122 -13.00 -12.77 -22.20
C LYS A 122 -12.26 -12.64 -20.84
N SER A 123 -12.60 -11.69 -19.96
CA SER A 123 -11.76 -11.29 -18.80
C SER A 123 -12.12 -11.88 -17.41
N GLY A 124 -12.89 -12.98 -17.36
CA GLY A 124 -13.28 -13.67 -16.12
C GLY A 124 -14.46 -13.00 -15.38
N LYS A 125 -14.98 -13.60 -14.30
CA LYS A 125 -16.13 -13.07 -13.53
C LYS A 125 -15.71 -12.72 -12.08
N PRO A 126 -15.99 -11.50 -11.57
CA PRO A 126 -16.46 -10.30 -12.27
C PRO A 126 -15.37 -9.70 -13.19
N ALA A 127 -15.73 -9.29 -14.40
CA ALA A 127 -14.79 -8.76 -15.39
C ALA A 127 -14.41 -7.30 -15.09
N TYR A 128 -13.12 -7.00 -15.23
CA TYR A 128 -12.58 -5.64 -15.18
C TYR A 128 -11.64 -5.42 -16.36
N LEU A 129 -11.77 -4.26 -17.00
CA LEU A 129 -10.81 -3.74 -17.97
C LEU A 129 -10.47 -2.31 -17.57
N MET A 130 -9.18 -2.02 -17.41
CA MET A 130 -8.70 -0.73 -16.94
C MET A 130 -7.73 -0.14 -17.97
N ASN A 131 -7.81 1.17 -18.23
CA ASN A 131 -6.78 1.83 -19.02
C ASN A 131 -5.51 2.03 -18.19
N GLU A 132 -4.46 2.54 -18.83
CA GLU A 132 -3.14 2.72 -18.21
C GLU A 132 -3.18 3.62 -16.97
N ASP A 133 -3.90 4.74 -17.02
CA ASP A 133 -4.09 5.66 -15.89
C ASP A 133 -4.70 4.96 -14.65
N TYR A 134 -5.77 4.19 -14.87
CA TYR A 134 -6.42 3.45 -13.79
C TYR A 134 -5.52 2.31 -13.28
N LEU A 135 -4.83 1.59 -14.18
CA LEU A 135 -3.87 0.54 -13.82
C LEU A 135 -2.72 1.10 -12.97
N PHE A 136 -2.23 2.27 -13.35
CA PHE A 136 -1.20 2.98 -12.62
C PHE A 136 -1.69 3.35 -11.21
N SER A 137 -2.89 3.93 -11.10
CA SER A 137 -3.51 4.24 -9.80
C SER A 137 -3.70 3.00 -8.93
N LEU A 138 -4.09 1.88 -9.54
CA LEU A 138 -4.20 0.59 -8.88
C LEU A 138 -2.83 0.10 -8.39
N LYS A 139 -1.77 0.28 -9.17
CA LYS A 139 -0.40 -0.06 -8.74
C LYS A 139 -0.01 0.73 -7.48
N LEU A 140 -0.21 2.05 -7.46
CA LEU A 140 0.06 2.85 -6.26
C LEU A 140 -0.78 2.43 -5.07
N GLU A 141 -2.06 2.14 -5.28
CA GLU A 141 -2.94 1.69 -4.21
C GLU A 141 -2.50 0.33 -3.66
N VAL A 142 -2.09 -0.58 -4.54
CA VAL A 142 -1.56 -1.88 -4.17
C VAL A 142 -0.23 -1.75 -3.44
N GLU A 143 0.68 -0.91 -3.94
CA GLU A 143 1.92 -0.57 -3.26
C GLU A 143 1.65 0.06 -1.89
N ARG A 144 0.68 0.97 -1.76
CA ARG A 144 0.26 1.55 -0.47
C ARG A 144 -0.29 0.50 0.49
N ARG A 145 -1.04 -0.48 0.00
CA ARG A 145 -1.60 -1.58 0.81
C ARG A 145 -0.55 -2.59 1.24
N GLN A 146 0.47 -2.84 0.42
CA GLN A 146 1.49 -3.85 0.69
C GLN A 146 2.76 -3.30 1.30
N LEU A 147 3.06 -2.02 1.06
CA LEU A 147 4.27 -1.33 1.47
C LEU A 147 3.89 -0.12 2.32
N PRO A 148 4.10 -0.16 3.63
CA PRO A 148 4.51 -1.32 4.42
C PRO A 148 3.50 -1.58 5.53
N ILE A 149 2.31 -2.03 5.14
CA ILE A 149 1.39 -2.69 6.07
C ILE A 149 1.38 -4.17 5.70
N LYS A 150 2.53 -4.84 5.91
CA LYS A 150 2.49 -6.28 6.15
C LYS A 150 1.71 -6.46 7.46
N PHE A 151 0.65 -7.26 7.44
CA PHE A 151 0.00 -7.66 8.68
C PHE A 151 1.06 -8.35 9.54
N VAL A 152 1.49 -7.70 10.61
CA VAL A 152 2.43 -8.29 11.57
C VAL A 152 1.70 -9.42 12.27
N ASP A 153 1.92 -10.64 11.79
CA ASP A 153 1.38 -11.88 12.32
C ASP A 153 2.50 -12.62 13.05
N ILE A 154 2.85 -12.09 14.22
CA ILE A 154 3.81 -12.72 15.12
C ILE A 154 3.00 -13.58 16.10
N PRO A 155 3.23 -14.90 16.14
CA PRO A 155 2.51 -15.78 17.03
C PRO A 155 2.83 -15.41 18.48
N LEU A 156 1.78 -15.33 19.30
CA LEU A 156 1.87 -15.10 20.74
C LEU A 156 1.80 -16.43 21.48
N HIS A 157 2.56 -16.55 22.56
CA HIS A 157 2.47 -17.67 23.47
C HIS A 157 1.19 -17.56 24.31
N THR A 158 0.13 -18.22 23.85
CA THR A 158 -1.11 -18.40 24.62
C THR A 158 -0.92 -19.33 25.82
N VAL A 159 -1.85 -19.30 26.76
CA VAL A 159 -1.88 -20.27 27.88
C VAL A 159 -1.87 -21.72 27.38
N ALA A 160 -2.57 -22.02 26.28
CA ALA A 160 -2.61 -23.37 25.72
C ALA A 160 -1.26 -23.79 25.13
N THR A 161 -0.60 -22.90 24.37
CA THR A 161 0.69 -23.20 23.76
C THR A 161 1.80 -23.32 24.81
N ILE A 162 1.79 -22.50 25.86
CA ILE A 162 2.75 -22.62 26.97
C ILE A 162 2.56 -23.95 27.72
N LYS A 163 1.31 -24.37 27.96
CA LYS A 163 1.00 -25.67 28.59
C LYS A 163 1.42 -26.87 27.74
N ALA A 164 1.36 -26.74 26.42
CA ALA A 164 1.80 -27.79 25.51
C ALA A 164 3.33 -27.92 25.47
N LEU A 165 4.05 -26.84 25.77
CA LEU A 165 5.51 -26.79 25.73
C LEU A 165 6.18 -27.11 27.07
N VAL A 166 5.47 -26.91 28.20
CA VAL A 166 6.06 -26.95 29.54
C VAL A 166 5.08 -27.52 30.56
N THR A 167 5.51 -28.54 31.31
CA THR A 167 4.76 -29.06 32.46
C THR A 167 4.98 -28.20 33.71
N GLU A 168 4.05 -28.25 34.68
CA GLU A 168 4.21 -27.52 35.95
C GLU A 168 5.48 -27.92 36.73
N LYS A 169 5.89 -29.20 36.66
CA LYS A 169 7.12 -29.68 37.31
C LYS A 169 8.38 -29.08 36.66
N GLU A 170 8.43 -29.06 35.33
CA GLU A 170 9.55 -28.47 34.59
C GLU A 170 9.63 -26.97 34.82
N LEU A 171 8.49 -26.26 34.82
CA LEU A 171 8.46 -24.84 35.12
C LEU A 171 8.97 -24.55 36.54
N LEU A 172 8.67 -25.42 37.51
CA LEU A 172 9.12 -25.23 38.89
C LEU A 172 10.63 -25.46 39.04
N ALA A 173 11.21 -26.40 38.29
CA ALA A 173 12.64 -26.71 38.32
C ALA A 173 13.48 -25.71 37.49
N HIS A 174 12.97 -25.27 36.34
CA HIS A 174 13.72 -24.51 35.32
C HIS A 174 13.02 -23.20 34.92
N PHE A 175 12.36 -22.52 35.87
CA PHE A 175 11.52 -21.35 35.61
C PHE A 175 12.22 -20.28 34.75
N GLU A 176 13.42 -19.85 35.17
CA GLU A 176 14.12 -18.73 34.55
C GLU A 176 14.55 -19.05 33.13
N GLU A 177 15.07 -20.26 32.91
CA GLU A 177 15.49 -20.74 31.60
C GLU A 177 14.31 -20.82 30.62
N ILE A 178 13.20 -21.41 31.07
CA ILE A 178 12.00 -21.58 30.25
C ILE A 178 11.38 -20.24 29.87
N ILE A 179 11.18 -19.34 30.83
CA ILE A 179 10.55 -18.05 30.56
C ILE A 179 11.47 -17.16 29.72
N SER A 180 12.79 -17.19 29.96
CA SER A 180 13.75 -16.46 29.13
C SER A 180 13.69 -16.94 27.68
N ARG A 181 13.71 -18.26 27.45
CA ARG A 181 13.64 -18.84 26.10
C ARG A 181 12.38 -18.40 25.33
N LEU A 182 11.21 -18.41 25.96
CA LEU A 182 9.96 -17.97 25.31
C LEU A 182 10.00 -16.48 24.93
N LEU A 183 10.51 -15.64 25.83
CA LEU A 183 10.67 -14.20 25.58
C LEU A 183 11.73 -13.91 24.50
N GLU A 184 12.82 -14.67 24.47
CA GLU A 184 13.86 -14.58 23.45
C GLU A 184 13.33 -15.00 22.08
N GLU A 185 12.56 -16.09 22.01
CA GLU A 185 11.89 -16.52 20.77
C GLU A 185 10.94 -15.43 20.24
N PHE A 186 10.11 -14.86 21.11
CA PHE A 186 9.24 -13.75 20.75
C PHE A 186 10.03 -12.51 20.28
N GLN A 187 11.10 -12.14 20.97
CA GLN A 187 11.98 -11.04 20.56
C GLN A 187 12.62 -11.31 19.19
N ASN A 188 13.10 -12.52 18.94
CA ASN A 188 13.72 -12.89 17.67
C ASN A 188 12.72 -12.79 16.51
N ASN A 189 11.45 -13.18 16.73
CA ASN A 189 10.40 -13.03 15.74
C ASN A 189 10.12 -11.56 15.40
N LEU A 190 10.04 -10.69 16.42
CA LEU A 190 9.93 -9.23 16.23
C LEU A 190 11.14 -8.66 15.46
N GLN A 191 12.35 -9.07 15.80
CA GLN A 191 13.57 -8.62 15.13
C GLN A 191 13.64 -9.08 13.66
N LYS A 192 13.17 -10.29 13.36
CA LYS A 192 13.09 -10.79 11.99
C LYS A 192 12.12 -9.95 11.15
N ASP A 193 10.93 -9.69 11.67
CA ASP A 193 9.94 -8.84 11.01
C ASP A 193 10.48 -7.40 10.80
N ALA A 194 11.17 -6.84 11.81
CA ALA A 194 11.78 -5.52 11.70
C ALA A 194 12.85 -5.43 10.58
N LYS A 195 13.64 -6.49 10.39
CA LYS A 195 14.61 -6.57 9.28
C LYS A 195 13.91 -6.66 7.93
N ASP A 196 12.84 -7.44 7.83
CA ASP A 196 12.06 -7.53 6.58
C ASP A 196 11.38 -6.19 6.26
N TYR A 197 10.88 -5.47 7.27
CA TYR A 197 10.39 -4.10 7.12
C TYR A 197 11.49 -3.15 6.63
N GLN A 198 12.70 -3.21 7.20
CA GLN A 198 13.82 -2.36 6.75
C GLN A 198 14.13 -2.55 5.25
N LYS A 199 14.10 -3.79 4.74
CA LYS A 199 14.28 -4.05 3.30
C LYS A 199 13.26 -3.28 2.47
N THR A 200 12.00 -3.22 2.91
CA THR A 200 10.96 -2.45 2.20
C THR A 200 11.22 -0.94 2.21
N CYS A 201 11.78 -0.40 3.31
CA CYS A 201 12.17 1.01 3.37
C CYS A 201 13.34 1.32 2.42
N ILE A 202 14.31 0.41 2.30
CA ILE A 202 15.44 0.54 1.36
C ILE A 202 14.92 0.55 -0.08
N GLU A 203 14.04 -0.38 -0.45
CA GLU A 203 13.45 -0.42 -1.79
C GLU A 203 12.67 0.86 -2.12
N GLN A 204 11.90 1.37 -1.16
CA GLN A 204 11.18 2.63 -1.35
C GLN A 204 12.15 3.81 -1.48
N SER A 205 13.23 3.86 -0.69
CA SER A 205 14.28 4.87 -0.89
C SER A 205 14.84 4.79 -2.30
N ASN A 206 15.25 3.61 -2.78
CA ASN A 206 15.85 3.46 -4.10
C ASN A 206 14.92 3.98 -5.21
N ARG A 207 13.61 3.74 -5.10
CA ARG A 207 12.61 4.31 -6.01
C ARG A 207 12.62 5.84 -5.97
N LEU A 208 12.65 6.43 -4.78
CA LEU A 208 12.69 7.88 -4.60
C LEU A 208 14.02 8.49 -5.07
N ASP A 209 15.13 7.76 -4.98
CA ASP A 209 16.43 8.21 -5.48
C ASP A 209 16.44 8.29 -7.01
N GLU A 210 15.95 7.25 -7.70
CA GLU A 210 15.81 7.24 -9.17
C GLU A 210 15.02 8.46 -9.66
N LEU A 211 14.00 8.81 -8.89
CA LEU A 211 13.10 9.91 -9.12
C LEU A 211 13.75 11.28 -8.91
N LEU A 212 14.49 11.44 -7.82
CA LEU A 212 15.26 12.64 -7.54
C LEU A 212 16.37 12.84 -8.56
N CYS A 213 16.98 11.77 -9.05
CA CYS A 213 17.95 11.82 -10.14
C CYS A 213 17.32 12.38 -11.43
N ASP A 214 16.13 11.93 -11.80
CA ASP A 214 15.44 12.44 -13.00
C ASP A 214 15.01 13.90 -12.84
N VAL A 215 14.39 14.26 -11.71
CA VAL A 215 14.02 15.65 -11.37
C VAL A 215 15.24 16.56 -11.43
N SER A 216 16.33 16.16 -10.78
CA SER A 216 17.57 16.95 -10.75
C SER A 216 18.24 17.01 -12.12
N GLY A 217 18.20 15.93 -12.90
CA GLY A 217 18.76 15.86 -14.25
C GLY A 217 18.07 16.78 -15.25
N ARG A 218 16.85 17.22 -14.95
CA ARG A 218 16.09 18.18 -15.77
C ARG A 218 16.30 19.63 -15.37
N ASN A 219 17.08 19.92 -14.32
CA ASN A 219 17.30 21.29 -13.87
C ASN A 219 17.97 22.17 -14.95
N ASP A 220 18.84 21.62 -15.81
CA ASP A 220 19.43 22.40 -16.91
C ASP A 220 18.38 22.86 -17.93
N ILE A 221 17.41 22.00 -18.22
CA ILE A 221 16.27 22.33 -19.08
C ILE A 221 15.39 23.36 -18.36
N LEU A 222 15.09 23.14 -17.08
CA LEU A 222 14.26 24.02 -16.27
C LEU A 222 14.85 25.43 -16.21
N ASN A 223 16.16 25.54 -16.02
CA ASN A 223 16.89 26.81 -16.04
C ASN A 223 16.78 27.55 -17.38
N SER A 224 16.60 26.81 -18.47
CA SER A 224 16.47 27.39 -19.81
C SER A 224 15.05 27.86 -20.13
N VAL A 225 14.04 27.20 -19.55
CA VAL A 225 12.62 27.39 -19.93
C VAL A 225 11.78 28.10 -18.88
N ALA A 226 12.17 28.03 -17.61
CA ALA A 226 11.52 28.66 -16.47
C ALA A 226 12.52 28.82 -15.30
N PRO A 227 13.59 29.62 -15.46
CA PRO A 227 14.62 29.81 -14.44
C PRO A 227 14.08 30.32 -13.11
N GLU A 228 12.96 31.04 -13.12
CA GLU A 228 12.27 31.55 -11.93
C GLU A 228 11.81 30.45 -10.96
N ILE A 229 11.69 29.20 -11.41
CA ILE A 229 11.34 28.05 -10.55
C ILE A 229 12.57 27.56 -9.77
N LEU A 230 13.78 27.72 -10.29
CA LEU A 230 15.03 27.28 -9.65
C LEU A 230 15.47 28.22 -8.52
N THR A 231 14.58 28.39 -7.56
CA THR A 231 14.79 29.16 -6.34
C THR A 231 15.59 28.37 -5.30
N ASP A 232 16.11 29.07 -4.31
CA ASP A 232 16.73 28.45 -3.13
C ASP A 232 15.76 27.52 -2.39
N GLU A 233 14.45 27.83 -2.40
CA GLU A 233 13.41 27.00 -1.82
C GLU A 233 13.26 25.67 -2.56
N TYR A 234 13.21 25.71 -3.90
CA TYR A 234 13.16 24.50 -4.73
C TYR A 234 14.37 23.59 -4.50
N LEU A 235 15.57 24.15 -4.55
CA LEU A 235 16.80 23.40 -4.31
C LEU A 235 16.84 22.83 -2.88
N THR A 236 16.28 23.55 -1.91
CA THR A 236 16.16 23.06 -0.53
C THR A 236 15.20 21.89 -0.44
N LYS A 237 14.04 21.95 -1.11
CA LYS A 237 13.10 20.82 -1.18
C LYS A 237 13.70 19.57 -1.81
N LEU A 238 14.52 19.72 -2.86
CA LEU A 238 15.27 18.58 -3.43
C LEU A 238 16.23 17.95 -2.41
N ARG A 239 16.94 18.77 -1.62
CA ARG A 239 17.85 18.29 -0.57
C ARG A 239 17.09 17.59 0.57
N GLU A 240 16.01 18.19 1.07
CA GLU A 240 15.16 17.58 2.10
C GLU A 240 14.68 16.19 1.69
N MET A 241 14.34 16.00 0.41
CA MET A 241 13.91 14.70 -0.09
C MET A 241 15.06 13.69 -0.19
N ASN A 242 16.27 14.13 -0.54
CA ASN A 242 17.46 13.26 -0.47
C ASN A 242 17.76 12.82 0.98
N ASP A 243 17.71 13.75 1.93
CA ASP A 243 17.91 13.45 3.36
C ASP A 243 16.84 12.48 3.87
N PHE A 244 15.60 12.64 3.41
CA PHE A 244 14.51 11.73 3.70
C PHE A 244 14.77 10.31 3.15
N CYS A 245 15.28 10.17 1.93
CA CYS A 245 15.68 8.87 1.37
C CYS A 245 16.76 8.20 2.23
N ASP A 246 17.79 8.95 2.62
CA ASP A 246 18.84 8.47 3.52
C ASP A 246 18.31 8.02 4.89
N MET A 247 17.34 8.75 5.44
CA MET A 247 16.64 8.35 6.65
C MET A 247 15.88 7.03 6.44
N LEU A 248 15.13 6.88 5.32
CA LEU A 248 14.41 5.64 5.02
C LEU A 248 15.33 4.42 4.92
N ARG A 249 16.51 4.55 4.29
CA ARG A 249 17.50 3.43 4.20
C ARG A 249 17.96 2.96 5.58
N LYS A 250 18.07 3.89 6.51
CA LYS A 250 18.53 3.65 7.90
C LYS A 250 17.36 3.32 8.83
N GLN A 251 16.10 3.42 8.36
CA GLN A 251 14.92 3.24 9.17
C GLN A 251 14.78 1.78 9.62
N MET A 252 14.91 1.55 10.93
CA MET A 252 14.71 0.25 11.54
C MET A 252 13.93 0.42 12.83
N VAL A 253 12.90 -0.42 13.03
CA VAL A 253 12.22 -0.46 14.33
C VAL A 253 13.09 -1.24 15.30
N GLU A 254 13.62 -0.54 16.29
CA GLU A 254 14.38 -1.17 17.36
C GLU A 254 13.47 -2.08 18.20
N VAL A 255 13.91 -3.33 18.35
CA VAL A 255 13.28 -4.35 19.15
C VAL A 255 14.27 -4.83 20.21
N GLN A 256 14.06 -4.35 21.43
CA GLN A 256 14.81 -4.80 22.60
C GLN A 256 13.85 -4.94 23.78
N LEU A 257 13.72 -6.15 24.30
CA LEU A 257 12.95 -6.47 25.49
C LEU A 257 13.89 -6.58 26.67
N ASN A 258 13.48 -6.05 27.82
CA ASN A 258 14.21 -6.27 29.07
C ASN A 258 13.82 -7.62 29.68
N ILE A 259 14.31 -8.69 29.04
CA ILE A 259 13.95 -10.08 29.36
C ILE A 259 14.28 -10.42 30.80
N LYS A 260 15.48 -10.03 31.26
CA LYS A 260 15.95 -10.32 32.63
C LYS A 260 15.02 -9.73 33.69
N ASP A 261 14.62 -8.47 33.52
CA ASP A 261 13.72 -7.82 34.48
C ASP A 261 12.32 -8.43 34.44
N GLU A 262 11.79 -8.77 33.26
CA GLU A 262 10.47 -9.39 33.14
C GLU A 262 10.45 -10.81 33.75
N VAL A 263 11.48 -11.61 33.50
CA VAL A 263 11.67 -12.93 34.14
C VAL A 263 11.68 -12.78 35.67
N GLY A 264 12.41 -11.79 36.20
CA GLY A 264 12.44 -11.50 37.64
C GLY A 264 11.07 -11.12 38.20
N GLN A 265 10.29 -10.32 37.48
CA GLN A 265 8.92 -9.95 37.88
C GLN A 265 7.97 -11.15 37.87
N LEU A 266 8.06 -12.00 36.84
CA LEU A 266 7.26 -13.22 36.73
C LEU A 266 7.64 -14.22 37.83
N ARG A 267 8.94 -14.35 38.16
CA ARG A 267 9.42 -15.25 39.21
C ARG A 267 8.88 -14.89 40.59
N LYS A 268 8.91 -13.59 40.95
CA LYS A 268 8.33 -13.11 42.21
C LYS A 268 6.85 -13.52 42.33
N LYS A 269 6.07 -13.26 41.28
CA LYS A 269 4.64 -13.62 41.22
C LYS A 269 4.40 -15.13 41.29
N TYR A 270 5.30 -15.94 40.70
CA TYR A 270 5.19 -17.39 40.72
C TYR A 270 5.49 -17.98 42.10
N ASN A 271 6.54 -17.50 42.78
CA ASN A 271 6.91 -18.00 44.10
C ASN A 271 5.81 -17.76 45.15
N ASP A 272 5.05 -16.65 45.03
CA ASP A 272 3.98 -16.32 45.97
C ASP A 272 2.75 -17.25 45.88
N LYS A 273 2.42 -17.74 44.68
CA LYS A 273 1.13 -18.43 44.42
C LYS A 273 1.25 -19.78 43.73
N LYS A 274 2.42 -20.11 43.18
CA LYS A 274 2.69 -21.28 42.31
C LYS A 274 1.62 -21.50 41.24
N ASP A 275 1.05 -20.41 40.73
CA ASP A 275 -0.09 -20.43 39.81
C ASP A 275 0.39 -20.33 38.36
N PHE A 276 0.54 -21.48 37.72
CA PHE A 276 0.96 -21.61 36.33
C PHE A 276 0.06 -20.79 35.39
N LYS A 277 -1.27 -20.90 35.54
CA LYS A 277 -2.24 -20.26 34.65
C LYS A 277 -2.09 -18.74 34.68
N LYS A 278 -1.83 -18.19 35.87
CA LYS A 278 -1.58 -16.76 36.04
C LYS A 278 -0.27 -16.31 35.41
N ILE A 279 0.79 -17.12 35.49
CA ILE A 279 2.06 -16.80 34.80
C ILE A 279 1.88 -16.82 33.30
N SER A 280 1.26 -17.87 32.75
CA SER A 280 1.01 -17.96 31.31
C SER A 280 0.16 -16.80 30.78
N SER A 281 -0.85 -16.38 31.55
CA SER A 281 -1.69 -15.24 31.16
C SER A 281 -0.89 -13.93 31.16
N LYS A 282 -0.01 -13.72 32.14
CA LYS A 282 0.84 -12.53 32.20
C LYS A 282 1.90 -12.49 31.10
N LEU A 283 2.48 -13.65 30.74
CA LEU A 283 3.40 -13.74 29.62
C LEU A 283 2.70 -13.33 28.32
N TYR A 284 1.51 -13.89 28.08
CA TYR A 284 0.67 -13.52 26.94
C TYR A 284 0.34 -12.02 26.91
N ASP A 285 -0.08 -11.45 28.05
CA ASP A 285 -0.41 -10.02 28.14
C ASP A 285 0.81 -9.13 27.84
N PHE A 286 1.99 -9.53 28.32
CA PHE A 286 3.25 -8.85 28.04
C PHE A 286 3.57 -8.89 26.55
N GLU A 287 3.56 -10.07 25.92
CA GLU A 287 3.86 -10.20 24.48
C GLU A 287 2.85 -9.43 23.63
N LYS A 288 1.56 -9.51 23.98
CA LYS A 288 0.49 -8.75 23.32
C LYS A 288 0.73 -7.24 23.40
N TYR A 289 1.14 -6.74 24.57
CA TYR A 289 1.47 -5.34 24.77
C TYR A 289 2.68 -4.92 23.91
N GLN A 290 3.75 -5.69 23.93
CA GLN A 290 4.95 -5.39 23.13
C GLN A 290 4.67 -5.45 21.63
N LEU A 291 3.89 -6.42 21.17
CA LEU A 291 3.45 -6.52 19.78
C LEU A 291 2.61 -5.32 19.37
N SER A 292 1.70 -4.85 20.23
CA SER A 292 0.89 -3.65 19.98
C SER A 292 1.76 -2.40 19.87
N LYS A 293 2.75 -2.25 20.76
CA LYS A 293 3.71 -1.14 20.73
C LYS A 293 4.53 -1.15 19.44
N TYR A 294 5.02 -2.32 19.04
CA TYR A 294 5.75 -2.52 17.79
C TYR A 294 4.90 -2.15 16.56
N LYS A 295 3.67 -2.67 16.47
CA LYS A 295 2.71 -2.34 15.40
C LYS A 295 2.43 -0.83 15.31
N SER A 296 2.30 -0.16 16.45
CA SER A 296 2.05 1.28 16.49
C SER A 296 3.20 2.09 15.88
N LYS A 297 4.46 1.73 16.17
CA LYS A 297 5.64 2.37 15.56
C LYS A 297 5.67 2.19 14.05
N LEU A 298 5.36 1.00 13.54
CA LEU A 298 5.31 0.75 12.10
C LEU A 298 4.26 1.62 11.41
N ILE A 299 3.06 1.74 12.00
CA ILE A 299 1.98 2.60 11.48
C ILE A 299 2.43 4.06 11.42
N GLU A 300 3.08 4.55 12.48
CA GLU A 300 3.62 5.92 12.55
C GLU A 300 4.65 6.18 11.46
N HIS A 301 5.65 5.30 11.31
CA HIS A 301 6.66 5.42 10.26
C HIS A 301 6.03 5.47 8.86
N ASN A 302 5.05 4.60 8.59
CA ASN A 302 4.37 4.54 7.30
C ASN A 302 3.59 5.81 7.00
N ARG A 303 2.90 6.34 8.01
CA ARG A 303 2.13 7.56 7.89
C ARG A 303 3.04 8.74 7.55
N MET A 304 4.12 8.90 8.31
CA MET A 304 5.12 9.95 8.06
C MET A 304 5.70 9.84 6.64
N ARG A 305 6.01 8.61 6.19
CA ARG A 305 6.50 8.38 4.84
C ARG A 305 5.50 8.84 3.76
N ILE A 306 4.26 8.39 3.86
CA ILE A 306 3.19 8.73 2.90
C ILE A 306 2.96 10.24 2.85
N GLU A 307 2.90 10.90 4.01
CA GLU A 307 2.69 12.35 4.11
C GLU A 307 3.85 13.11 3.46
N THR A 308 5.10 12.72 3.72
CA THR A 308 6.29 13.38 3.14
C THR A 308 6.34 13.21 1.63
N GLU A 309 6.17 11.99 1.12
CA GLU A 309 6.19 11.72 -0.33
C GLU A 309 5.09 12.51 -1.05
N PHE A 310 3.86 12.50 -0.50
CA PHE A 310 2.74 13.22 -1.07
C PHE A 310 2.99 14.74 -1.11
N ASN A 311 3.46 15.31 0.00
CA ASN A 311 3.74 16.75 0.09
C ASN A 311 4.83 17.18 -0.89
N TYR A 312 5.89 16.38 -1.03
CA TYR A 312 6.97 16.65 -1.98
C TYR A 312 6.47 16.60 -3.43
N GLN A 313 5.63 15.62 -3.74
CA GLN A 313 4.97 15.52 -5.05
C GLN A 313 4.10 16.75 -5.34
N GLN A 314 3.25 17.17 -4.40
CA GLN A 314 2.37 18.34 -4.59
C GLN A 314 3.17 19.62 -4.77
N TYR A 315 4.29 19.74 -4.04
CA TYR A 315 5.22 20.84 -4.20
C TYR A 315 5.75 20.93 -5.64
N LEU A 316 6.33 19.85 -6.18
CA LEU A 316 6.90 19.87 -7.53
C LEU A 316 5.86 20.20 -8.61
N ILE A 317 4.65 19.66 -8.47
CA ILE A 317 3.53 19.97 -9.35
C ILE A 317 3.22 21.47 -9.36
N ASN A 318 3.04 22.05 -8.17
CA ASN A 318 2.72 23.46 -8.03
C ASN A 318 3.82 24.37 -8.59
N GLU A 319 5.09 23.95 -8.48
CA GLU A 319 6.20 24.66 -9.11
C GLU A 319 6.14 24.56 -10.63
N TYR A 320 5.99 23.36 -11.20
CA TYR A 320 5.99 23.18 -12.66
C TYR A 320 4.75 23.77 -13.35
N GLN A 321 3.63 23.92 -12.64
CA GLN A 321 2.47 24.67 -13.13
C GLN A 321 2.79 26.15 -13.41
N LYS A 322 3.87 26.71 -12.86
CA LYS A 322 4.26 28.11 -13.11
C LYS A 322 4.97 28.31 -14.45
N ILE A 323 5.41 27.23 -15.12
CA ILE A 323 6.07 27.31 -16.43
C ILE A 323 5.09 27.89 -17.46
N GLU A 324 5.44 29.04 -18.07
CA GLU A 324 4.57 29.72 -19.04
C GLU A 324 4.42 28.96 -20.36
N ASP A 325 5.50 28.34 -20.83
CA ASP A 325 5.47 27.56 -22.06
C ASP A 325 4.69 26.25 -21.84
N THR A 326 3.50 26.17 -22.43
CA THR A 326 2.61 25.02 -22.30
C THR A 326 3.21 23.69 -22.78
N TYR A 327 4.15 23.70 -23.74
CA TYR A 327 4.82 22.47 -24.16
C TYR A 327 5.76 21.98 -23.05
N TRP A 328 6.58 22.88 -22.50
CA TRP A 328 7.51 22.53 -21.42
C TRP A 328 6.78 22.22 -20.12
N GLN A 329 5.78 23.00 -19.74
CA GLN A 329 4.91 22.73 -18.59
C GLN A 329 4.36 21.30 -18.68
N ASN A 330 3.76 20.94 -19.81
CA ASN A 330 3.25 19.59 -20.03
C ASN A 330 4.36 18.55 -20.01
N SER A 331 5.54 18.83 -20.56
CA SER A 331 6.68 17.90 -20.54
C SER A 331 7.17 17.59 -19.12
N PHE A 332 7.35 18.62 -18.28
CA PHE A 332 7.78 18.47 -16.89
C PHE A 332 6.73 17.79 -16.04
N ILE A 333 5.47 18.24 -16.15
CA ILE A 333 4.36 17.62 -15.45
C ILE A 333 4.25 16.17 -15.91
N ASN A 334 4.05 15.86 -17.20
CA ASN A 334 3.94 14.49 -17.75
C ASN A 334 5.10 13.59 -17.33
N ASN A 335 6.32 14.11 -17.28
CA ASN A 335 7.46 13.35 -16.79
C ASN A 335 7.36 12.99 -15.30
N LEU A 336 6.95 13.92 -14.42
CA LEU A 336 6.55 13.55 -13.06
C LEU A 336 5.43 12.53 -13.11
N LYS A 337 4.46 12.71 -14.01
CA LYS A 337 3.35 11.79 -14.15
C LYS A 337 3.75 10.39 -14.63
N ASP A 338 4.86 10.26 -15.35
CA ASP A 338 5.34 8.97 -15.89
C ASP A 338 6.32 8.30 -14.91
N ASN A 339 7.13 9.08 -14.18
CA ASN A 339 8.16 8.58 -13.27
C ASN A 339 7.70 8.46 -11.81
N PHE A 340 6.92 9.42 -11.31
CA PHE A 340 6.17 9.24 -10.05
C PHE A 340 4.83 8.56 -10.30
N GLY A 341 4.35 8.58 -11.54
CA GLY A 341 3.02 8.09 -11.89
C GLY A 341 1.85 9.08 -11.66
N ILE A 342 2.17 10.32 -11.32
CA ILE A 342 1.19 11.31 -10.90
C ILE A 342 0.54 11.98 -12.09
N LYS A 343 -0.57 11.54 -12.69
CA LYS A 343 -1.33 12.51 -13.52
C LYS A 343 -2.38 13.30 -12.72
N GLU A 344 -2.26 14.63 -12.69
CA GLU A 344 -3.20 15.59 -12.11
C GLU A 344 -4.65 15.43 -12.60
N ASN A 345 -5.57 15.44 -11.63
CA ASN A 345 -6.97 15.79 -11.83
C ASN A 345 -7.06 17.31 -12.11
N ARG A 346 -7.83 17.67 -13.15
CA ARG A 346 -8.09 19.05 -13.62
C ARG A 346 -8.50 20.03 -12.54
#